data_AF-A0A1M5NWE8-F1
#
_entry.id   AF-A0A1M5NWE8-F1
#
_cell.length_a   1.000
_cell.length_b   1.000
_cell.length_c   1.000
_cell.angle_alpha   90.00
_cell.angle_beta   90.00
_cell.angle_gamma   90.00
#
_symmetry.space_group_name_H-M   'P 1'
#
loop_
_entity.id
_entity.type
_entity.pdbx_description
1 polymer ?
#
loop_
_entity_poly.entity_id
_entity_poly.type
_entity_poly.pdbx_seq_one_letter_code
_entity_poly.pdbx_strand_id
1 'polypeptide(L)'
;MEKFTKKTAISLALLIVASILVAFGVAEISFPETFLTVTDKDWMIDIWPKSYRYNIHVGLGAIIVAAGICIPAYKLHKDFAIRALETLFRVGIGGMFIFASIFKIQDPHQFATLVAQYQFFSTLHLDFINNFFALVYPQFELWFGLAMIFSPFVKESAFAIFWMFVSFIIALAWALGNDLGITCGCFELEDGDAHDKAEAWTSLIRDLVLIWPTLWLIFRKNRSLIKVWTEKK
;
A
#
# COMPACT_ATOMS: atom_id res chain seq x y z
N MET A 1 -9.28 0.45 -31.12
CA MET A 1 -7.86 0.30 -30.77
C MET A 1 -7.13 1.55 -31.22
N GLU A 2 -6.65 2.35 -30.26
CA GLU A 2 -5.78 3.49 -30.52
C GLU A 2 -4.48 2.98 -31.18
N LYS A 3 -3.98 3.66 -32.22
CA LYS A 3 -2.84 3.17 -33.02
C LYS A 3 -1.59 3.15 -32.12
N PHE A 4 -0.93 2.00 -31.97
CA PHE A 4 0.28 1.90 -31.16
C PHE A 4 1.40 2.72 -31.81
N THR A 5 1.75 3.86 -31.21
CA THR A 5 2.77 4.78 -31.74
C THR A 5 4.10 4.64 -31.00
N LYS A 6 5.20 5.12 -31.59
CA LYS A 6 6.51 5.21 -30.89
C LYS A 6 6.40 5.95 -29.55
N LYS A 7 5.61 7.02 -29.51
CA LYS A 7 5.37 7.79 -28.29
C LYS A 7 4.56 6.96 -27.26
N THR A 8 3.61 6.13 -27.69
CA THR A 8 2.91 5.19 -26.80
C THR A 8 3.87 4.16 -26.20
N ALA A 9 4.77 3.60 -27.02
CA ALA A 9 5.77 2.63 -26.56
C ALA A 9 6.73 3.23 -25.52
N ILE A 10 7.21 4.46 -25.74
CA ILE A 10 8.08 5.15 -24.77
C ILE A 10 7.33 5.48 -23.48
N SER A 11 6.07 5.94 -23.56
CA SER A 11 5.24 6.21 -22.37
C SER A 11 5.02 4.93 -21.55
N LEU A 12 4.74 3.81 -22.21
CA LEU A 12 4.63 2.49 -21.56
C LEU A 12 5.94 2.07 -20.88
N ALA A 13 7.07 2.19 -21.57
CA ALA A 13 8.37 1.84 -20.99
C ALA A 13 8.68 2.67 -19.73
N LEU A 14 8.43 3.98 -19.77
CA LEU A 14 8.59 4.86 -18.61
C LEU A 14 7.69 4.44 -17.44
N LEU A 15 6.43 4.10 -17.71
CA LEU A 15 5.51 3.65 -16.67
C LEU A 15 5.87 2.28 -16.09
N ILE A 16 6.41 1.36 -16.90
CA ILE A 16 6.93 0.08 -16.40
C ILE A 16 8.12 0.34 -15.45
N VAL A 17 9.06 1.19 -15.84
CA VAL A 17 10.20 1.56 -14.99
C VAL A 17 9.72 2.21 -13.70
N ALA A 18 8.76 3.14 -13.77
CA ALA A 18 8.17 3.77 -12.59
C ALA A 18 7.49 2.73 -11.68
N SER A 19 6.73 1.78 -12.23
CA SER A 19 6.10 0.71 -11.45
C SER A 19 7.12 -0.17 -10.74
N ILE A 20 8.22 -0.53 -11.41
CA ILE A 20 9.31 -1.33 -10.80
C ILE A 20 9.96 -0.55 -9.66
N LEU A 21 10.22 0.75 -9.85
CA LEU A 21 10.80 1.61 -8.81
C LEU A 21 9.87 1.79 -7.61
N VAL A 22 8.55 1.90 -7.83
CA VAL A 22 7.57 1.94 -6.73
C VAL A 22 7.56 0.59 -6.00
N ALA A 23 7.53 -0.54 -6.71
CA ALA A 23 7.56 -1.85 -6.08
C ALA A 23 8.84 -2.07 -5.25
N PHE A 24 9.99 -1.67 -5.79
CA PHE A 24 11.26 -1.67 -5.07
C PHE A 24 11.23 -0.75 -3.86
N GLY A 25 10.76 0.49 -4.01
CA GLY A 25 10.73 1.44 -2.90
C GLY A 25 9.77 1.05 -1.79
N VAL A 26 8.62 0.47 -2.12
CA VAL A 26 7.69 -0.11 -1.14
C VAL A 26 8.32 -1.32 -0.46
N ALA A 27 9.03 -2.18 -1.20
CA ALA A 27 9.70 -3.33 -0.62
C ALA A 27 10.80 -2.94 0.38
N GLU A 28 11.65 -1.98 0.01
CA GLU A 28 12.68 -1.42 0.89
C GLU A 28 12.10 -0.80 2.18
N ILE A 29 10.88 -0.26 2.11
CA ILE A 29 10.21 0.33 3.28
C ILE A 29 9.50 -0.74 4.13
N SER A 30 8.99 -1.82 3.51
CA SER A 30 7.96 -2.67 4.11
C SER A 30 8.37 -4.11 4.40
N PHE A 31 9.42 -4.63 3.77
CA PHE A 31 9.78 -6.05 3.85
C PHE A 31 11.28 -6.20 4.10
N PRO A 32 11.75 -5.98 5.35
CA PRO A 32 13.13 -6.26 5.68
C PRO A 32 13.48 -7.71 5.28
N GLU A 33 14.69 -7.90 4.73
CA GLU A 33 15.23 -9.20 4.31
C GLU A 33 14.55 -9.93 3.11
N THR A 34 13.77 -9.24 2.27
CA THR A 34 13.34 -9.82 0.99
C THR A 34 14.41 -9.74 -0.10
N PHE A 35 14.29 -10.56 -1.16
CA PHE A 35 15.24 -10.54 -2.28
C PHE A 35 15.32 -9.18 -2.99
N LEU A 36 14.25 -8.38 -2.88
CA LEU A 36 14.12 -7.03 -3.39
C LEU A 36 14.83 -5.99 -2.52
N THR A 37 15.06 -6.26 -1.24
CA THR A 37 15.70 -5.30 -0.35
C THR A 37 17.20 -5.36 -0.44
N VAL A 38 17.83 -4.21 -0.71
CA VAL A 38 19.28 -4.14 -0.89
C VAL A 38 19.95 -3.76 0.42
N THR A 39 19.35 -2.86 1.19
CA THR A 39 19.85 -2.36 2.48
C THR A 39 20.07 -3.39 3.56
N ASP A 40 19.27 -4.45 3.56
CA ASP A 40 19.26 -5.46 4.64
C ASP A 40 19.94 -6.77 4.27
N LYS A 41 20.62 -6.84 3.11
CA LYS A 41 21.37 -8.07 2.76
C LYS A 41 22.69 -8.14 3.51
N ASP A 42 23.01 -9.33 4.01
CA ASP A 42 24.25 -9.64 4.74
C ASP A 42 25.50 -9.07 4.05
N TRP A 43 25.64 -9.29 2.74
CA TRP A 43 26.79 -8.81 1.97
C TRP A 43 26.97 -7.29 2.02
N MET A 44 25.88 -6.53 2.19
CA MET A 44 25.95 -5.08 2.26
C MET A 44 26.08 -4.56 3.68
N ILE A 45 25.53 -5.27 4.66
CA ILE A 45 25.74 -4.99 6.10
C ILE A 45 27.22 -5.24 6.46
N ASP A 46 27.85 -6.28 5.92
CA ASP A 46 29.28 -6.56 6.10
C ASP A 46 30.18 -5.43 5.58
N ILE A 47 29.78 -4.78 4.49
CA ILE A 47 30.51 -3.64 3.89
C ILE A 47 30.15 -2.34 4.61
N TRP A 48 28.89 -2.17 4.99
CA TRP A 48 28.35 -0.96 5.60
C TRP A 48 27.38 -1.32 6.74
N PRO A 49 27.86 -1.44 8.00
CA PRO A 49 27.10 -1.99 9.13
C PRO A 49 25.85 -1.20 9.54
N LYS A 50 25.65 0.00 8.98
CA LYS A 50 24.50 0.87 9.26
C LYS A 50 23.56 1.01 8.05
N SER A 51 23.63 0.11 7.06
CA SER A 51 22.87 0.22 5.81
C SER A 51 21.38 0.10 6.06
N TYR A 52 21.01 -0.79 6.97
CA TYR A 52 19.66 -1.04 7.47
C TYR A 52 18.95 0.21 8.03
N ARG A 53 19.69 1.29 8.36
CA ARG A 53 19.08 2.56 8.81
C ARG A 53 18.62 3.44 7.65
N TYR A 54 19.05 3.15 6.43
CA TYR A 54 18.79 3.99 5.26
C TYR A 54 17.68 3.45 4.36
N ASN A 55 17.07 2.32 4.71
CA ASN A 55 16.05 1.61 3.94
C ASN A 55 14.91 2.55 3.56
N ILE A 56 14.47 3.34 4.54
CA ILE A 56 13.41 4.32 4.34
C ILE A 56 13.82 5.45 3.37
N HIS A 57 15.07 5.90 3.44
CA HIS A 57 15.57 6.95 2.56
C HIS A 57 15.73 6.45 1.13
N VAL A 58 16.23 5.21 0.97
CA VAL A 58 16.38 4.54 -0.32
C VAL A 58 15.01 4.30 -0.95
N GLY A 59 14.06 3.75 -0.17
CA GLY A 59 12.70 3.49 -0.64
C GLY A 59 11.94 4.76 -1.00
N LEU A 60 12.01 5.80 -0.16
CA LEU A 60 11.40 7.10 -0.47
C LEU A 60 12.04 7.76 -1.70
N GLY A 61 13.36 7.65 -1.84
CA GLY A 61 14.09 8.09 -3.02
C GLY A 61 13.59 7.42 -4.30
N ALA A 62 13.42 6.09 -4.28
CA ALA A 62 12.89 5.33 -5.41
C ALA A 62 11.47 5.77 -5.79
N ILE A 63 10.61 6.03 -4.81
CA ILE A 63 9.23 6.51 -5.03
C ILE A 63 9.22 7.92 -5.63
N ILE A 64 10.08 8.83 -5.15
CA ILE A 64 10.22 10.19 -5.70
C ILE A 64 10.70 10.14 -7.16
N VAL A 65 11.69 9.30 -7.46
CA VAL A 65 12.19 9.11 -8.83
C VAL A 65 11.09 8.54 -9.73
N ALA A 66 10.34 7.55 -9.26
CA ALA A 66 9.21 6.98 -10.00
C ALA A 66 8.13 8.04 -10.30
N ALA A 67 7.78 8.87 -9.33
CA ALA A 67 6.85 9.98 -9.52
C ALA A 67 7.38 11.00 -10.54
N GLY A 68 8.69 11.28 -10.53
CA GLY A 68 9.36 12.09 -11.53
C GLY A 68 9.26 11.52 -12.95
N ILE A 69 9.38 10.19 -13.11
CA ILE A 69 9.25 9.48 -14.39
C ILE A 69 7.82 9.49 -14.94
N CYS A 70 6.81 9.57 -14.06
CA CYS A 70 5.42 9.73 -14.49
C CYS A 70 5.17 11.06 -15.23
N ILE A 71 5.94 12.12 -14.96
CA ILE A 71 5.79 13.44 -15.61
C ILE A 71 6.08 13.38 -17.12
N PRO A 72 7.26 12.90 -17.60
CA PRO A 72 7.51 12.76 -19.03
C PRO A 72 6.57 11.75 -19.67
N ALA A 73 6.21 10.65 -18.99
CA ALA A 73 5.24 9.69 -19.51
C ALA A 73 3.87 10.33 -19.79
N TYR A 74 3.40 11.18 -18.88
CA TYR A 74 2.16 11.95 -19.00
C TYR A 74 2.25 13.02 -20.11
N LYS A 75 3.37 13.73 -20.22
CA LYS A 75 3.58 14.73 -21.29
C LYS A 75 3.64 14.08 -22.68
N LEU A 76 4.13 12.85 -22.79
CA LEU A 76 4.30 12.15 -24.06
C LEU A 76 2.97 11.61 -24.62
N HIS A 77 2.18 10.93 -23.77
CA HIS A 77 0.82 10.48 -24.08
C HIS A 77 -0.07 10.53 -22.84
N LYS A 78 -0.72 11.67 -22.64
CA LYS A 78 -1.61 11.92 -21.50
C LYS A 78 -2.69 10.86 -21.33
N ASP A 79 -3.40 10.52 -22.39
CA ASP A 79 -4.56 9.62 -22.31
C ASP A 79 -4.17 8.18 -22.00
N PHE A 80 -3.09 7.69 -22.61
CA PHE A 80 -2.52 6.39 -22.31
C PHE A 80 -1.99 6.34 -20.87
N ALA A 81 -1.22 7.35 -20.45
CA ALA A 81 -0.64 7.39 -19.11
C ALA A 81 -1.70 7.39 -18.00
N ILE A 82 -2.77 8.16 -18.15
CA ILE A 82 -3.88 8.17 -17.18
C ILE A 82 -4.55 6.80 -17.11
N ARG A 83 -4.82 6.14 -18.24
CA ARG A 83 -5.45 4.81 -18.26
C ARG A 83 -4.55 3.74 -17.62
N ALA A 84 -3.25 3.80 -17.91
CA ALA A 84 -2.26 2.91 -17.33
C ALA A 84 -2.12 3.11 -15.81
N LEU A 85 -2.02 4.35 -15.34
CA LEU A 85 -1.96 4.67 -13.91
C LEU A 85 -3.26 4.27 -13.17
N GLU A 86 -4.42 4.51 -13.77
CA GLU A 86 -5.71 4.06 -13.22
C GLU A 86 -5.76 2.53 -13.08
N THR A 87 -5.25 1.80 -14.07
CA THR A 87 -5.16 0.33 -14.00
C THR A 87 -4.18 -0.11 -12.92
N LEU A 88 -2.99 0.49 -12.90
CA LEU A 88 -1.93 0.16 -11.94
C LEU A 88 -2.39 0.39 -10.49
N PHE A 89 -2.98 1.55 -10.19
CA PHE A 89 -3.42 1.85 -8.83
C PHE A 89 -4.58 0.97 -8.39
N ARG A 90 -5.54 0.69 -9.27
CA ARG A 90 -6.66 -0.21 -8.94
C ARG A 90 -6.18 -1.63 -8.64
N VAL A 91 -5.31 -2.18 -9.48
CA VAL A 91 -4.77 -3.53 -9.30
C VAL A 91 -3.80 -3.59 -8.12
N GLY A 92 -2.92 -2.60 -7.98
CA GLY A 92 -1.94 -2.55 -6.90
C GLY A 92 -2.61 -2.39 -5.52
N ILE A 93 -3.43 -1.34 -5.34
CA ILE A 93 -4.11 -1.09 -4.05
C ILE A 93 -5.13 -2.20 -3.76
N GLY A 94 -5.96 -2.56 -4.74
CA GLY A 94 -6.95 -3.62 -4.56
C GLY A 94 -6.30 -4.96 -4.24
N GLY A 95 -5.23 -5.32 -4.95
CA GLY A 95 -4.48 -6.56 -4.74
C GLY A 95 -3.80 -6.61 -3.38
N MET A 96 -3.24 -5.48 -2.93
CA MET A 96 -2.64 -5.35 -1.61
C MET A 96 -3.67 -5.60 -0.50
N PHE A 97 -4.85 -4.99 -0.57
CA PHE A 97 -5.92 -5.20 0.42
C PHE A 97 -6.46 -6.63 0.41
N ILE A 98 -6.60 -7.24 -0.78
CA ILE A 98 -6.97 -8.66 -0.88
C ILE A 98 -5.92 -9.53 -0.20
N PHE A 99 -4.64 -9.34 -0.52
CA PHE A 99 -3.56 -10.13 0.04
C PHE A 99 -3.49 -9.99 1.56
N ALA A 100 -3.48 -8.76 2.08
CA ALA A 100 -3.47 -8.49 3.52
C ALA A 100 -4.67 -9.10 4.25
N SER A 101 -5.87 -9.06 3.64
CA SER A 101 -7.08 -9.62 4.24
C SER A 101 -7.03 -11.14 4.40
N ILE A 102 -6.35 -11.87 3.50
CA ILE A 102 -6.33 -13.34 3.53
C ILE A 102 -5.66 -13.84 4.81
N PHE A 103 -4.51 -13.26 5.19
CA PHE A 103 -3.81 -13.64 6.42
C PHE A 103 -4.66 -13.36 7.66
N LYS A 104 -5.35 -12.22 7.69
CA LYS A 104 -6.21 -11.82 8.81
C LYS A 104 -7.48 -12.66 8.92
N ILE A 105 -8.03 -13.13 7.80
CA ILE A 105 -9.21 -14.02 7.77
C ILE A 105 -8.83 -15.45 8.15
N GLN A 106 -7.63 -15.90 7.80
CA GLN A 106 -7.14 -17.25 8.13
C GLN A 106 -6.94 -17.43 9.64
N ASP A 107 -6.39 -16.43 10.33
CA ASP A 107 -6.28 -16.43 11.79
C ASP A 107 -6.84 -15.13 12.42
N PRO A 108 -8.17 -15.07 12.63
CA PRO A 108 -8.80 -13.92 13.27
C PRO A 108 -8.38 -13.75 14.73
N HIS A 109 -7.93 -14.81 15.40
CA HIS A 109 -7.51 -14.75 16.80
C HIS A 109 -6.15 -14.05 16.92
N GLN A 110 -5.21 -14.40 16.05
CA GLN A 110 -3.92 -13.71 15.97
C GLN A 110 -4.13 -12.25 15.56
N PHE A 111 -4.99 -11.97 14.58
CA PHE A 111 -5.30 -10.58 14.21
C PHE A 111 -5.95 -9.79 15.36
N ALA A 112 -6.90 -10.38 16.11
CA ALA A 112 -7.47 -9.74 17.30
C ALA A 112 -6.42 -9.43 18.37
N THR A 113 -5.43 -10.31 18.53
CA THR A 113 -4.30 -10.10 19.44
C THR A 113 -3.46 -8.91 19.00
N LEU A 114 -3.12 -8.82 17.71
CA LEU A 114 -2.39 -7.68 17.14
C LEU A 114 -3.17 -6.36 17.31
N VAL A 115 -4.48 -6.36 17.08
CA VAL A 115 -5.32 -5.16 17.30
C VAL A 115 -5.36 -4.78 18.78
N ALA A 116 -5.43 -5.75 19.70
CA ALA A 116 -5.45 -5.49 21.13
C ALA A 116 -4.14 -4.84 21.64
N GLN A 117 -3.00 -5.15 21.01
CA GLN A 117 -1.72 -4.53 21.35
C GLN A 117 -1.73 -3.00 21.18
N TYR A 118 -2.55 -2.46 20.27
CA TYR A 118 -2.70 -1.01 20.11
C TYR A 118 -3.27 -0.31 21.33
N GLN A 119 -3.90 -1.07 22.24
CA GLN A 119 -4.58 -0.59 23.46
C GLN A 119 -5.65 0.49 23.21
N PHE A 120 -5.91 0.84 21.95
CA PHE A 120 -6.79 1.94 21.53
C PHE A 120 -8.22 1.74 22.04
N PHE A 121 -8.77 0.53 21.82
CA PHE A 121 -10.12 0.21 22.29
C PHE A 121 -10.17 0.06 23.81
N SER A 122 -9.10 -0.43 24.45
CA SER A 122 -9.06 -0.59 25.90
C SER A 122 -9.03 0.75 26.64
N THR A 123 -8.26 1.72 26.14
CA THR A 123 -8.26 3.10 26.66
C THR A 123 -9.62 3.77 26.55
N LEU A 124 -10.42 3.41 25.53
CA LEU A 124 -11.78 3.90 25.37
C LEU A 124 -12.83 3.08 26.14
N HIS A 125 -12.43 2.04 26.88
CA HIS A 125 -13.31 1.09 27.56
C HIS A 125 -14.26 0.35 26.60
N LEU A 126 -13.78 0.04 25.39
CA LEU A 126 -14.53 -0.58 24.30
C LEU A 126 -13.94 -1.95 23.89
N ASP A 127 -13.48 -2.75 24.86
CA ASP A 127 -12.78 -4.02 24.58
C ASP A 127 -13.60 -5.00 23.73
N PHE A 128 -14.94 -4.96 23.83
CA PHE A 128 -15.83 -5.78 23.02
C PHE A 128 -15.73 -5.48 21.50
N ILE A 129 -15.30 -4.26 21.13
CA ILE A 129 -15.12 -3.86 19.74
C ILE A 129 -13.91 -4.56 19.13
N ASN A 130 -12.89 -4.91 19.92
CA ASN A 130 -11.66 -5.51 19.41
C ASN A 130 -11.92 -6.78 18.58
N ASN A 131 -12.69 -7.72 19.16
CA ASN A 131 -13.00 -8.98 18.48
C ASN A 131 -13.94 -8.78 17.29
N PHE A 132 -14.88 -7.84 17.41
CA PHE A 132 -15.78 -7.50 16.30
C PHE A 132 -15.00 -6.88 15.12
N PHE A 133 -14.07 -5.97 15.42
CA PHE A 133 -13.19 -5.36 14.45
C PHE A 133 -12.33 -6.43 13.76
N ALA A 134 -11.72 -7.34 14.53
CA ALA A 134 -10.89 -8.40 14.00
C ALA A 134 -11.64 -9.35 13.04
N LEU A 135 -12.93 -9.59 13.26
CA LEU A 135 -13.76 -10.42 12.39
C LEU A 135 -14.27 -9.67 11.15
N VAL A 136 -14.68 -8.42 11.33
CA VAL A 136 -15.40 -7.67 10.29
C VAL A 136 -14.43 -6.92 9.38
N TYR A 137 -13.42 -6.27 9.94
CA TYR A 137 -12.53 -5.39 9.19
C TYR A 137 -11.80 -6.10 8.03
N PRO A 138 -11.23 -7.31 8.21
CA PRO A 138 -10.60 -8.03 7.10
C PRO A 138 -11.57 -8.37 5.97
N GLN A 139 -12.84 -8.60 6.29
CA GLN A 139 -13.86 -8.88 5.29
C GLN A 139 -14.14 -7.64 4.44
N PHE A 140 -14.15 -6.45 5.05
CA PHE A 140 -14.21 -5.18 4.32
C PHE A 140 -12.99 -5.01 3.41
N GLU A 141 -11.78 -5.32 3.89
CA GLU A 141 -10.55 -5.24 3.09
C GLU A 141 -10.65 -6.11 1.84
N LEU A 142 -11.11 -7.36 2.01
CA LEU A 142 -11.27 -8.31 0.92
C LEU A 142 -12.28 -7.81 -0.11
N TRP A 143 -13.50 -7.45 0.32
CA TRP A 143 -14.56 -7.07 -0.61
C TRP A 143 -14.28 -5.76 -1.33
N PHE A 144 -13.78 -4.74 -0.62
CA PHE A 144 -13.44 -3.47 -1.26
C PHE A 144 -12.18 -3.58 -2.12
N GLY A 145 -11.23 -4.45 -1.76
CA GLY A 145 -10.10 -4.80 -2.62
C GLY A 145 -10.55 -5.48 -3.93
N LEU A 146 -11.44 -6.47 -3.83
CA LEU A 146 -12.05 -7.12 -5.01
C LEU A 146 -12.86 -6.13 -5.84
N ALA A 147 -13.68 -5.29 -5.20
CA ALA A 147 -14.49 -4.30 -5.88
C ALA A 147 -13.64 -3.25 -6.60
N MET A 148 -12.50 -2.84 -6.02
CA MET A 148 -11.56 -1.93 -6.67
C MET A 148 -11.06 -2.49 -8.01
N ILE A 149 -10.77 -3.80 -8.08
CA ILE A 149 -10.25 -4.44 -9.29
C ILE A 149 -11.38 -4.75 -10.28
N PHE A 150 -12.40 -5.47 -9.84
CA PHE A 150 -13.37 -6.10 -10.74
C PHE A 150 -14.62 -5.28 -10.98
N SER A 151 -15.01 -4.42 -10.04
CA SER A 151 -16.26 -3.67 -10.14
C SER A 151 -16.12 -2.37 -10.94
N PRO A 152 -17.23 -1.79 -11.42
CA PRO A 152 -17.25 -0.44 -11.96
C PRO A 152 -17.25 0.65 -10.87
N PHE A 153 -17.51 0.30 -9.61
CA PHE A 153 -17.68 1.22 -8.47
C PHE A 153 -16.34 1.64 -7.87
N VAL A 154 -15.47 2.21 -8.71
CA VAL A 154 -14.09 2.57 -8.34
C VAL A 154 -14.08 3.68 -7.31
N LYS A 155 -14.95 4.69 -7.47
CA LYS A 155 -15.02 5.83 -6.56
C LYS A 155 -15.41 5.38 -5.16
N GLU A 156 -16.43 4.53 -5.06
CA GLU A 156 -16.96 4.03 -3.80
C GLU A 156 -15.94 3.10 -3.12
N SER A 157 -15.31 2.21 -3.90
CA SER A 157 -14.26 1.32 -3.40
C SER A 157 -13.03 2.10 -2.91
N ALA A 158 -12.62 3.13 -3.66
CA ALA A 158 -11.52 4.01 -3.27
C ALA A 158 -11.85 4.81 -2.02
N PHE A 159 -13.09 5.28 -1.88
CA PHE A 159 -13.53 6.00 -0.69
C PHE A 159 -13.52 5.11 0.55
N ALA A 160 -14.00 3.87 0.44
CA ALA A 160 -13.93 2.90 1.54
C ALA A 160 -12.47 2.60 1.93
N ILE A 161 -11.63 2.24 0.96
CA ILE A 161 -10.20 1.94 1.20
C ILE A 161 -9.46 3.16 1.78
N PHE A 162 -9.78 4.38 1.34
CA PHE A 162 -9.22 5.60 1.91
C PHE A 162 -9.49 5.72 3.41
N TRP A 163 -10.74 5.50 3.84
CA TRP A 163 -11.08 5.54 5.26
C TRP A 163 -10.43 4.41 6.06
N MET A 164 -10.20 3.26 5.42
CA MET A 164 -9.45 2.17 6.03
C MET A 164 -7.98 2.57 6.28
N PHE A 165 -7.32 3.16 5.29
CA PHE A 165 -5.99 3.77 5.49
C PHE A 165 -5.99 4.82 6.61
N VAL A 166 -6.97 5.72 6.62
CA VAL A 166 -7.09 6.73 7.70
C VAL A 166 -7.20 6.06 9.08
N SER A 167 -7.98 4.98 9.20
CA SER A 167 -8.12 4.27 10.48
C SER A 167 -6.81 3.61 10.94
N PHE A 168 -6.02 3.02 10.02
CA PHE A 168 -4.71 2.48 10.34
C PHE A 168 -3.70 3.56 10.71
N ILE A 169 -3.70 4.68 9.98
CA ILE A 169 -2.85 5.84 10.29
C ILE A 169 -3.15 6.37 11.69
N ILE A 170 -4.43 6.49 12.08
CA ILE A 170 -4.84 6.92 13.41
C ILE A 170 -4.36 5.91 14.47
N ALA A 171 -4.56 4.61 14.24
CA ALA A 171 -4.12 3.57 15.17
C ALA A 171 -2.60 3.57 15.35
N LEU A 172 -1.82 3.70 14.27
CA LEU A 172 -0.36 3.78 14.32
C LEU A 172 0.13 5.07 14.99
N ALA A 173 -0.48 6.22 14.68
CA ALA A 173 -0.15 7.48 15.34
C ALA A 173 -0.44 7.42 16.84
N TRP A 174 -1.53 6.75 17.24
CA TRP A 174 -1.86 6.49 18.64
C TRP A 174 -0.80 5.61 19.32
N ALA A 175 -0.41 4.50 18.69
CA ALA A 175 0.62 3.61 19.23
C ALA A 175 1.95 4.33 19.44
N LEU A 176 2.39 5.11 18.45
CA LEU A 176 3.59 5.94 18.53
C LEU A 176 3.49 7.00 19.64
N GLY A 177 2.33 7.62 19.84
CA GLY A 177 2.11 8.63 20.87
C GLY A 177 2.08 8.06 22.29
N ASN A 178 1.77 6.77 22.46
CA ASN A 178 1.77 6.07 23.74
C ASN A 178 3.02 5.20 23.95
N ASP A 179 4.06 5.38 23.11
CA ASP A 179 5.31 4.63 23.15
C ASP A 179 5.15 3.09 23.10
N LEU A 180 4.09 2.61 22.43
CA LEU A 180 3.86 1.20 22.22
C LEU A 180 4.71 0.70 21.04
N GLY A 181 5.54 -0.34 21.25
CA GLY A 181 6.29 -1.02 20.19
C GLY A 181 5.40 -2.02 19.46
N ILE A 182 4.81 -1.62 18.34
CA ILE A 182 3.80 -2.40 17.60
C ILE A 182 4.10 -2.40 16.12
N THR A 183 3.98 -3.56 15.49
CA THR A 183 4.04 -3.73 14.04
C THR A 183 2.64 -3.60 13.43
N CYS A 184 2.53 -2.93 12.28
CA CYS A 184 1.27 -2.89 11.55
C CYS A 184 0.98 -4.30 11.02
N GLY A 185 0.02 -5.00 11.62
CA GLY A 185 -0.41 -6.38 11.27
C GLY A 185 -1.04 -6.55 9.87
N CYS A 186 -0.64 -5.71 8.91
CA CYS A 186 -1.07 -5.75 7.51
C CYS A 186 -0.24 -6.72 6.65
N PHE A 187 0.98 -7.10 7.06
CA PHE A 187 1.88 -7.89 6.19
C PHE A 187 2.64 -9.03 6.87
N GLU A 188 2.74 -9.06 8.19
CA GLU A 188 3.36 -10.15 8.95
C GLU A 188 2.45 -10.61 10.10
N LEU A 189 2.42 -11.93 10.27
CA LEU A 189 1.86 -12.65 11.41
C LEU A 189 3.03 -13.26 12.19
N GLU A 190 4.07 -12.48 12.48
CA GLU A 190 5.18 -12.98 13.30
C GLU A 190 4.83 -12.92 14.79
N ASP A 191 5.27 -13.96 15.50
CA ASP A 191 5.06 -14.14 16.93
C ASP A 191 5.72 -13.00 17.71
N GLY A 192 4.91 -12.10 18.26
CA GLY A 192 5.02 -11.63 19.64
C GLY A 192 6.27 -10.85 20.08
N ASP A 193 7.27 -10.60 19.24
CA ASP A 193 8.42 -9.78 19.62
C ASP A 193 8.15 -8.33 19.22
N ALA A 194 8.10 -7.45 20.23
CA ALA A 194 7.91 -6.02 20.04
C ALA A 194 9.11 -5.43 19.30
N HIS A 195 9.04 -5.49 17.98
CA HIS A 195 10.05 -4.90 17.13
C HIS A 195 9.99 -3.37 17.18
N ASP A 196 11.18 -2.79 16.98
CA ASP A 196 11.59 -1.42 17.23
C ASP A 196 10.57 -0.35 16.79
N LYS A 197 10.54 0.82 17.45
CA LYS A 197 9.66 1.96 17.07
C LYS A 197 9.80 2.34 15.60
N ALA A 198 10.95 2.02 15.01
CA ALA A 198 11.23 2.16 13.59
C ALA A 198 10.14 1.54 12.70
N GLU A 199 9.59 0.38 13.06
CA GLU A 199 8.62 -0.35 12.22
C GLU A 199 7.20 0.24 12.25
N ALA A 200 6.81 0.82 13.39
CA ALA A 200 5.59 1.61 13.48
C ALA A 200 5.69 2.88 12.60
N TRP A 201 6.87 3.53 12.58
CA TRP A 201 7.15 4.68 11.73
C TRP A 201 7.19 4.32 10.23
N THR A 202 7.82 3.20 9.85
CA THR A 202 7.84 2.75 8.45
C THR A 202 6.42 2.45 7.95
N SER A 203 5.61 1.76 8.76
CA SER A 203 4.22 1.46 8.46
C SER A 203 3.39 2.73 8.28
N LEU A 204 3.56 3.72 9.16
CA LEU A 204 2.86 5.01 9.07
C LEU A 204 3.22 5.76 7.79
N ILE A 205 4.51 5.81 7.45
CA ILE A 205 4.99 6.51 6.24
C ILE A 205 4.49 5.81 4.98
N ARG A 206 4.51 4.46 4.95
CA ARG A 206 3.94 3.68 3.86
C ARG A 206 2.47 4.02 3.63
N ASP A 207 1.66 4.02 4.68
CA ASP A 207 0.22 4.30 4.58
C ASP A 207 -0.02 5.74 4.09
N LEU A 208 0.77 6.70 4.56
CA LEU A 208 0.74 8.09 4.06
C LEU A 208 1.13 8.22 2.58
N VAL A 209 2.02 7.37 2.07
CA VAL A 209 2.37 7.36 0.64
C VAL A 209 1.26 6.70 -0.19
N LEU A 210 0.70 5.58 0.27
CA LEU A 210 -0.32 4.81 -0.45
C LEU A 210 -1.71 5.46 -0.42
N ILE A 211 -1.98 6.35 0.53
CA ILE A 211 -3.26 7.08 0.57
C ILE A 211 -3.40 8.04 -0.63
N TRP A 212 -2.29 8.52 -1.19
CA TRP A 212 -2.31 9.49 -2.30
C TRP A 212 -2.87 8.94 -3.62
N PRO A 213 -2.38 7.79 -4.15
CA PRO A 213 -3.00 7.18 -5.33
C PRO A 213 -4.46 6.76 -5.06
N THR A 214 -4.78 6.35 -3.83
CA THR A 214 -6.17 6.05 -3.42
C THR A 214 -7.06 7.30 -3.52
N LEU A 215 -6.58 8.44 -3.02
CA LEU A 215 -7.29 9.72 -3.11
C LEU A 215 -7.52 10.14 -4.56
N TRP A 216 -6.52 9.94 -5.43
CA TRP A 216 -6.66 10.20 -6.86
C TRP A 216 -7.73 9.32 -7.53
N LEU A 217 -7.89 8.06 -7.11
CA LEU A 217 -8.92 7.15 -7.61
C LEU A 217 -10.34 7.59 -7.24
N ILE A 218 -10.55 8.26 -6.10
CA ILE A 218 -11.87 8.81 -5.71
C ILE A 218 -12.43 9.80 -6.75
N PHE A 219 -11.56 10.53 -7.43
CA PHE A 219 -11.96 11.51 -8.45
C PHE A 219 -12.09 10.92 -9.86
N ARG A 220 -11.95 9.60 -10.02
CA ARG A 220 -12.16 8.91 -11.30
C ARG A 220 -13.63 8.57 -11.52
N LYS A 221 -14.01 8.42 -12.79
CA LYS A 221 -15.36 8.00 -13.17
C LYS A 221 -15.53 6.51 -12.88
N ASN A 222 -16.74 6.13 -12.45
CA ASN A 222 -17.09 4.72 -12.27
C ASN A 222 -17.15 3.99 -13.61
N ARG A 223 -16.21 3.06 -13.80
CA ARG A 223 -16.10 2.21 -14.98
C ARG A 223 -15.26 0.98 -14.65
N SER A 224 -15.57 -0.14 -15.31
CA SER A 224 -14.76 -1.36 -15.17
C SER A 224 -13.39 -1.18 -15.82
N LEU A 225 -12.40 -1.99 -15.42
CA LEU A 225 -11.06 -1.98 -16.03
C LEU A 225 -11.13 -2.19 -17.56
N ILE A 226 -12.04 -3.05 -18.03
CA ILE A 226 -12.26 -3.27 -19.46
C ILE A 226 -12.70 -1.97 -20.15
N LYS A 227 -13.60 -1.21 -19.53
CA LYS A 227 -14.06 0.08 -20.07
C LYS A 227 -12.95 1.13 -20.08
N VAL A 228 -12.00 1.12 -19.14
CA VAL A 228 -10.84 2.04 -19.16
C VAL A 228 -10.11 2.00 -20.50
N TRP A 229 -9.98 0.80 -21.08
CA TRP A 229 -9.22 0.55 -22.31
C TRP A 229 -10.09 0.49 -23.58
N THR A 230 -11.37 0.18 -23.46
CA THR A 230 -12.28 0.04 -24.61
C THR A 230 -13.11 1.30 -24.90
N GLU A 231 -13.32 2.17 -23.91
CA GLU A 231 -14.07 3.42 -24.05
C GLU A 231 -13.32 4.36 -24.99
N LYS A 232 -13.88 4.54 -26.20
CA LYS A 232 -13.41 5.55 -27.15
C LYS A 232 -13.77 6.92 -26.57
N LYS A 233 -12.77 7.80 -26.48
CA LYS A 233 -13.02 9.23 -26.29
C LYS A 233 -13.58 9.81 -27.57
#